data_AF-A0A806K0A6-F1
#
_entry.id   AF-A0A806K0A6-F1
#
_cell.length_a   1.000
_cell.length_b   1.000
_cell.length_c   1.000
_cell.angle_alpha   90.00
_cell.angle_beta   90.00
_cell.angle_gamma   90.00
#
_symmetry.space_group_name_H-M   'P 1'
#
loop_
_entity.id
_entity.type
_entity.pdbx_description
1 polymer ?
#
loop_
_entity_poly.entity_id
_entity_poly.type
_entity_poly.pdbx_seq_one_letter_code
_entity_poly.pdbx_strand_id
1 'polypeptide(L)'
;MIALLAVVGIFFIVNYRLLSLLEREDWPALAYYLEQQIYVKGRYSGRKVRLLASSYLVISDYMSVLKLESKTMLARPSLVEKNVLLFGTARVLSGKYQEAAAFFRSNIDKCRTSDRQWIQWYYGFSLLLSGNFNLAQPEYKNLAANSDDALVTGLSSYFLENSIARKVLNHEECAAAAKNGRERIKKALHSHDHWKKEVDKRATDIYIAIIRKYINEAGLWVFYENQNTAAIELSVSDTHLGKI
;
A
#
# COMPACT_ATOMS: atom_id res chain seq x y z
N MET A 1 -20.35 -2.02 -36.39
CA MET A 1 -19.18 -2.86 -36.02
C MET A 1 -17.85 -2.27 -36.51
N ILE A 2 -17.76 -1.83 -37.77
CA ILE A 2 -16.53 -1.23 -38.37
C ILE A 2 -16.09 0.08 -37.69
N ALA A 3 -17.03 0.96 -37.30
CA ALA A 3 -16.71 2.21 -36.61
C ALA A 3 -16.07 2.01 -35.22
N LEU A 4 -16.47 0.96 -34.51
CA LEU A 4 -15.89 0.63 -33.19
C LEU A 4 -14.44 0.14 -33.34
N LEU A 5 -14.18 -0.70 -34.37
CA LEU A 5 -12.83 -1.17 -34.72
C LEU A 5 -11.92 -0.02 -35.17
N ALA A 6 -12.44 0.97 -35.90
CA ALA A 6 -11.67 2.14 -36.30
C ALA A 6 -11.26 3.01 -35.09
N VAL A 7 -12.18 3.26 -34.15
CA VAL A 7 -11.88 4.03 -32.93
C VAL A 7 -10.88 3.29 -32.03
N VAL A 8 -11.04 1.98 -31.86
CA VAL A 8 -10.10 1.15 -31.10
C VAL A 8 -8.74 1.07 -31.81
N GLY A 9 -8.71 0.95 -33.13
CA GLY A 9 -7.49 0.94 -33.94
C GLY A 9 -6.73 2.26 -33.88
N ILE A 10 -7.42 3.40 -33.98
CA ILE A 10 -6.81 4.73 -33.81
C ILE A 10 -6.28 4.89 -32.37
N PHE A 11 -7.02 4.42 -31.37
CA PHE A 11 -6.57 4.44 -29.97
C PHE A 11 -5.31 3.58 -29.77
N PHE A 12 -5.25 2.40 -30.40
CA PHE A 12 -4.07 1.54 -30.35
C PHE A 12 -2.88 2.17 -31.06
N ILE A 13 -3.06 2.76 -32.24
CA ILE A 13 -1.97 3.42 -32.98
C ILE A 13 -1.43 4.62 -32.19
N VAL A 14 -2.32 5.45 -31.63
CA VAL A 14 -1.93 6.62 -30.82
C VAL A 14 -1.21 6.21 -29.52
N ASN A 15 -1.56 5.06 -28.95
CA ASN A 15 -0.96 4.55 -27.72
C ASN A 15 0.07 3.43 -27.96
N TYR A 16 0.39 3.09 -29.22
CA TYR A 16 1.25 1.94 -29.54
C TYR A 16 2.64 2.09 -28.91
N ARG A 17 3.18 3.31 -28.92
CA ARG A 17 4.46 3.59 -28.26
C ARG A 17 4.38 3.39 -26.75
N LEU A 18 3.29 3.82 -26.11
CA LEU A 18 3.04 3.60 -24.68
C LEU A 18 2.93 2.10 -24.36
N LEU A 19 2.19 1.35 -25.17
CA LEU A 19 1.98 -0.09 -25.02
C LEU A 19 3.27 -0.87 -25.26
N SER A 20 4.05 -0.52 -26.30
CA SER A 20 5.33 -1.17 -26.58
C SER A 20 6.38 -0.92 -25.49
N LEU A 21 6.34 0.26 -24.85
CA LEU A 21 7.25 0.59 -23.73
C LEU A 21 6.84 -0.14 -22.45
N LEU A 22 5.52 -0.31 -22.24
CA LEU A 22 4.99 -1.15 -21.17
C LEU A 22 5.34 -2.63 -21.39
N GLU A 23 5.21 -3.14 -22.62
CA GLU A 23 5.54 -4.53 -22.98
C GLU A 23 7.03 -4.84 -22.87
N ARG A 24 7.89 -3.85 -23.11
CA ARG A 24 9.34 -3.96 -22.97
C ARG A 24 9.85 -3.70 -21.55
N GLU A 25 8.94 -3.36 -20.62
CA GLU A 25 9.27 -2.92 -19.26
C GLU A 25 10.33 -1.80 -19.22
N ASP A 26 10.39 -0.96 -20.27
CA ASP A 26 11.34 0.15 -20.36
C ASP A 26 10.78 1.37 -19.62
N TRP A 27 10.81 1.26 -18.28
CA TRP A 27 10.29 2.27 -17.36
C TRP A 27 10.93 3.65 -17.55
N PRO A 28 12.25 3.79 -17.79
CA PRO A 28 12.87 5.09 -18.07
C PRO A 28 12.35 5.73 -19.37
N ALA A 29 12.27 4.97 -20.47
CA ALA A 29 11.77 5.52 -21.73
C ALA A 29 10.26 5.82 -21.68
N LEU A 30 9.50 5.04 -20.92
CA LEU A 30 8.09 5.31 -20.61
C LEU A 30 7.93 6.62 -19.85
N ALA A 31 8.73 6.82 -18.81
CA ALA A 31 8.73 8.05 -18.02
C ALA A 31 9.03 9.26 -18.91
N TYR A 32 10.11 9.20 -19.71
CA TYR A 32 10.46 10.27 -20.66
C TYR A 32 9.32 10.58 -21.65
N TYR A 33 8.69 9.55 -22.22
CA TYR A 33 7.56 9.75 -23.13
C TYR A 33 6.38 10.46 -22.46
N LEU A 34 6.06 10.08 -21.21
CA LEU A 34 4.97 10.67 -20.44
C LEU A 34 5.29 12.11 -20.00
N GLU A 35 6.55 12.39 -19.64
CA GLU A 35 7.02 13.76 -19.37
C GLU A 35 6.78 14.69 -20.55
N GLN A 36 7.13 14.25 -21.77
CA GLN A 36 6.89 15.04 -22.99
C GLN A 36 5.39 15.34 -23.17
N GLN A 37 4.51 14.40 -22.83
CA GLN A 37 3.06 14.60 -22.96
C GLN A 37 2.48 15.50 -21.86
N ILE A 38 3.00 15.43 -20.65
CA ILE A 38 2.49 16.17 -19.50
C ILE A 38 3.11 17.57 -19.43
N TYR A 39 4.45 17.66 -19.45
CA TYR A 39 5.17 18.91 -19.24
C TYR A 39 5.25 19.77 -20.49
N VAL A 40 5.47 19.18 -21.67
CA VAL A 40 5.61 19.96 -22.91
C VAL A 40 4.25 20.21 -23.56
N LYS A 41 3.41 19.17 -23.68
CA LYS A 41 2.09 19.30 -24.32
C LYS A 41 0.98 19.75 -23.36
N GLY A 42 1.27 19.91 -22.06
CA GLY A 42 0.29 20.35 -21.05
C GLY A 42 -0.89 19.39 -20.82
N ARG A 43 -0.80 18.13 -21.28
CA ARG A 43 -1.94 17.20 -21.26
C ARG A 43 -2.02 16.42 -19.94
N TYR A 44 -2.36 17.14 -18.86
CA TYR A 44 -2.60 16.55 -17.54
C TYR A 44 -3.91 15.74 -17.52
N SER A 45 -3.79 14.41 -17.61
CA SER A 45 -4.88 13.48 -17.39
C SER A 45 -4.59 12.57 -16.22
N GLY A 46 -5.61 12.18 -15.46
CA GLY A 46 -5.44 11.34 -14.26
C GLY A 46 -4.71 10.03 -14.57
N ARG A 47 -5.03 9.36 -15.70
CA ARG A 47 -4.34 8.14 -16.12
C ARG A 47 -2.85 8.37 -16.40
N LYS A 48 -2.49 9.47 -17.06
CA LYS A 48 -1.09 9.78 -17.38
C LYS A 48 -0.28 10.17 -16.16
N VAL A 49 -0.85 11.02 -15.28
CA VAL A 49 -0.20 11.40 -14.01
C VAL A 49 0.01 10.17 -13.14
N ARG A 50 -1.00 9.32 -12.97
CA ARG A 50 -0.91 8.06 -12.23
C ARG A 50 0.15 7.14 -12.80
N LEU A 51 0.18 6.96 -14.12
CA LEU A 51 1.15 6.09 -14.78
C LEU A 51 2.57 6.63 -14.67
N LEU A 52 2.77 7.94 -14.85
CA LEU A 52 4.08 8.56 -14.72
C LEU A 52 4.59 8.47 -13.28
N ALA A 53 3.77 8.81 -12.29
CA ALA A 53 4.11 8.67 -10.88
C ALA A 53 4.47 7.21 -10.53
N SER A 54 3.68 6.25 -11.01
CA SER A 54 3.96 4.82 -10.79
C SER A 54 5.27 4.38 -11.46
N SER A 55 5.55 4.88 -12.66
CA SER A 55 6.81 4.57 -13.37
C SER A 55 8.02 5.09 -12.60
N TYR A 56 7.96 6.33 -12.09
CA TYR A 56 9.01 6.88 -11.25
C TYR A 56 9.20 6.11 -9.94
N LEU A 57 8.10 5.67 -9.30
CA LEU A 57 8.17 4.85 -8.09
C LEU A 57 8.90 3.51 -8.35
N VAL A 58 8.63 2.87 -9.49
CA VAL A 58 9.27 1.61 -9.89
C VAL A 58 10.78 1.78 -10.08
N ILE A 59 11.21 2.88 -10.71
CA ILE A 59 12.64 3.18 -10.90
C ILE A 59 13.28 3.91 -9.70
N SER A 60 12.55 4.02 -8.58
CA SER A 60 12.97 4.71 -7.36
C SER A 60 13.35 6.19 -7.53
N ASP A 61 12.84 6.86 -8.56
CA ASP A 61 13.02 8.30 -8.79
C ASP A 61 11.96 9.11 -8.02
N TYR A 62 12.10 9.12 -6.69
CA TYR A 62 11.15 9.80 -5.80
C TYR A 62 11.14 11.32 -6.00
N MET A 63 12.27 11.90 -6.40
CA MET A 63 12.38 13.35 -6.64
C MET A 63 11.51 13.77 -7.83
N SER A 64 11.50 12.97 -8.91
CA SER A 64 10.63 13.24 -10.05
C SER A 64 9.14 13.05 -9.72
N VAL A 65 8.79 12.15 -8.79
CA VAL A 65 7.41 12.06 -8.28
C VAL A 65 6.99 13.35 -7.57
N LEU A 66 7.83 13.89 -6.69
CA LEU A 66 7.53 15.13 -5.97
C LEU A 66 7.46 16.33 -6.92
N LYS A 67 8.34 16.39 -7.93
CA LYS A 67 8.30 17.41 -8.98
C LYS A 67 7.00 17.32 -9.80
N LEU A 68 6.56 16.10 -10.13
CA LEU A 68 5.28 15.87 -10.81
C LEU A 68 4.11 16.34 -9.95
N GLU A 69 4.14 16.08 -8.64
CA GLU A 69 3.13 16.54 -7.70
C GLU A 69 3.02 18.06 -7.69
N SER A 70 4.13 18.79 -7.49
CA SER A 70 4.11 20.26 -7.43
C SER A 70 3.57 20.87 -8.73
N LYS A 71 3.98 20.34 -9.88
CA LYS A 71 3.48 20.79 -11.19
C LYS A 71 2.00 20.45 -11.39
N THR A 72 1.58 19.28 -10.95
CA THR A 72 0.18 18.84 -11.04
C THR A 72 -0.70 19.65 -10.09
N MET A 73 -0.20 20.01 -8.91
CA MET A 73 -0.91 20.86 -7.95
C MET A 73 -1.20 22.25 -8.55
N LEU A 74 -0.23 22.85 -9.25
CA LEU A 74 -0.41 24.14 -9.91
C LEU A 74 -1.39 24.06 -11.09
N ALA A 75 -1.34 22.98 -11.88
CA ALA A 75 -2.16 22.86 -13.08
C ALA A 75 -3.58 22.34 -12.80
N ARG A 76 -3.70 21.29 -11.98
CA ARG A 76 -4.94 20.56 -11.65
C ARG A 76 -4.87 19.91 -10.26
N PRO A 77 -5.19 20.66 -9.18
CA PRO A 77 -5.17 20.15 -7.80
C PRO A 77 -5.95 18.86 -7.57
N SER A 78 -7.11 18.73 -8.24
CA SER A 78 -7.97 17.53 -8.13
C SER A 78 -7.31 16.23 -8.60
N LEU A 79 -6.25 16.31 -9.41
CA LEU A 79 -5.47 15.13 -9.79
C LEU A 79 -4.50 14.71 -8.68
N VAL A 80 -4.03 15.63 -7.84
CA VAL A 80 -3.22 15.31 -6.67
C VAL A 80 -4.07 14.61 -5.62
N GLU A 81 -5.27 15.13 -5.35
CA GLU A 81 -6.24 14.54 -4.42
C GLU A 81 -6.62 13.10 -4.81
N LYS A 82 -6.76 12.82 -6.11
CA LYS A 82 -7.05 11.47 -6.62
C LYS A 82 -5.86 10.51 -6.55
N ASN A 83 -4.66 11.00 -6.30
CA ASN A 83 -3.41 10.22 -6.30
C ASN A 83 -2.63 10.38 -5.00
N VAL A 84 -3.32 10.71 -3.89
CA VAL A 84 -2.71 10.91 -2.56
C VAL A 84 -1.85 9.72 -2.16
N LEU A 85 -2.33 8.48 -2.38
CA LEU A 85 -1.54 7.28 -2.06
C LEU A 85 -0.22 7.23 -2.82
N LEU A 86 -0.17 7.62 -4.10
CA LEU A 86 1.07 7.60 -4.89
C LEU A 86 2.07 8.64 -4.37
N PHE A 87 1.62 9.88 -4.23
CA PHE A 87 2.46 11.00 -3.83
C PHE A 87 2.92 10.89 -2.37
N GLY A 88 2.07 10.38 -1.49
CA GLY A 88 2.43 10.11 -0.11
C GLY A 88 3.39 8.92 0.00
N THR A 89 3.16 7.83 -0.75
CA THR A 89 4.07 6.67 -0.72
C THR A 89 5.46 7.04 -1.23
N ALA A 90 5.57 7.94 -2.21
CA ALA A 90 6.88 8.45 -2.66
C ALA A 90 7.66 9.12 -1.52
N ARG A 91 7.00 9.90 -0.65
CA ARG A 91 7.63 10.51 0.53
C ARG A 91 8.07 9.45 1.56
N VAL A 92 7.24 8.42 1.76
CA VAL A 92 7.59 7.29 2.65
C VAL A 92 8.86 6.61 2.13
N LEU A 93 8.89 6.26 0.84
CA LEU A 93 10.04 5.57 0.23
C LEU A 93 11.31 6.44 0.16
N SER A 94 11.17 7.77 0.10
CA SER A 94 12.32 8.68 0.16
C SER A 94 12.84 8.92 1.58
N GLY A 95 12.34 8.21 2.60
CA GLY A 95 12.74 8.38 4.00
C GLY A 95 12.16 9.62 4.69
N LYS A 96 11.25 10.36 4.04
CA LYS A 96 10.66 11.61 4.55
C LYS A 96 9.40 11.32 5.35
N TYR A 97 9.52 10.51 6.39
CA TYR A 97 8.37 9.94 7.12
C TYR A 97 7.48 10.99 7.78
N GLN A 98 8.06 12.05 8.35
CA GLN A 98 7.27 13.13 8.97
C GLN A 98 6.48 13.94 7.93
N GLU A 99 7.11 14.26 6.78
CA GLU A 99 6.44 14.93 5.67
C GLU A 99 5.33 14.05 5.09
N ALA A 100 5.56 12.74 4.98
CA ALA A 100 4.54 11.78 4.55
C ALA A 100 3.35 11.76 5.51
N ALA A 101 3.61 11.71 6.82
CA ALA A 101 2.56 11.74 7.84
C ALA A 101 1.70 13.01 7.75
N ALA A 102 2.33 14.19 7.66
CA ALA A 102 1.61 15.46 7.48
C ALA A 102 0.79 15.48 6.17
N PHE A 103 1.38 14.98 5.09
CA PHE A 103 0.72 14.90 3.78
C PHE A 103 -0.53 14.01 3.85
N PHE A 104 -0.43 12.79 4.38
CA PHE A 104 -1.60 11.91 4.50
C PHE A 104 -2.65 12.50 5.43
N ARG A 105 -2.25 13.03 6.60
CA ARG A 105 -3.18 13.62 7.57
C ARG A 105 -4.04 14.73 6.96
N SER A 106 -3.43 15.61 6.16
CA SER A 106 -4.14 16.71 5.49
C SER A 106 -5.08 16.28 4.35
N ASN A 107 -5.04 14.99 3.95
CA ASN A 107 -5.81 14.44 2.84
C ASN A 107 -6.78 13.30 3.23
N ILE A 108 -6.72 12.77 4.46
CA ILE A 108 -7.63 11.69 4.94
C ILE A 108 -9.10 12.06 4.73
N ASP A 109 -9.49 13.27 5.13
CA ASP A 109 -10.91 13.68 5.12
C ASP A 109 -11.39 14.18 3.74
N LYS A 110 -10.49 14.28 2.76
CA LYS A 110 -10.81 14.75 1.40
C LYS A 110 -11.10 13.60 0.43
N CYS A 111 -10.86 12.36 0.84
CA CYS A 111 -10.89 11.19 -0.05
C CYS A 111 -12.14 10.32 0.14
N ARG A 112 -12.46 9.54 -0.90
CA ARG A 112 -13.54 8.54 -0.88
C ARG A 112 -13.25 7.43 0.14
N THR A 113 -14.30 6.75 0.59
CA THR A 113 -14.28 5.81 1.73
C THR A 113 -13.26 4.67 1.61
N SER A 114 -13.06 4.06 0.45
CA SER A 114 -12.09 2.95 0.28
C SER A 114 -10.64 3.43 0.34
N ASP A 115 -10.33 4.53 -0.37
CA ASP A 115 -9.00 5.11 -0.40
C ASP A 115 -8.65 5.73 0.95
N ARG A 116 -9.66 6.25 1.66
CA ARG A 116 -9.52 6.82 3.01
C ARG A 116 -8.90 5.84 3.99
N GLN A 117 -9.33 4.57 3.99
CA GLN A 117 -8.80 3.56 4.91
C GLN A 117 -7.31 3.27 4.61
N TRP A 118 -6.92 3.21 3.33
CA TRP A 118 -5.52 3.07 2.93
C TRP A 118 -4.68 4.30 3.24
N ILE A 119 -5.24 5.51 3.06
CA ILE A 119 -4.56 6.76 3.40
C ILE A 119 -4.33 6.83 4.92
N GLN A 120 -5.33 6.46 5.72
CA GLN A 120 -5.21 6.38 7.17
C GLN A 120 -4.17 5.32 7.60
N TRP A 121 -4.14 4.17 6.92
CA TRP A 121 -3.12 3.16 7.17
C TRP A 121 -1.71 3.67 6.89
N TYR A 122 -1.52 4.33 5.74
CA TYR A 122 -0.23 4.91 5.35
C TYR A 122 0.19 6.10 6.24
N TYR A 123 -0.77 6.86 6.76
CA TYR A 123 -0.52 7.85 7.81
C TYR A 123 0.05 7.17 9.07
N GLY A 124 -0.63 6.13 9.58
CA GLY A 124 -0.13 5.33 10.71
C GLY A 124 1.23 4.70 10.44
N PHE A 125 1.46 4.20 9.23
CA PHE A 125 2.74 3.63 8.80
C PHE A 125 3.87 4.68 8.80
N SER A 126 3.58 5.90 8.33
CA SER A 126 4.54 7.01 8.37
C SER A 126 4.89 7.43 9.81
N LEU A 127 3.90 7.40 10.72
CA LEU A 127 4.13 7.62 12.16
C LEU A 127 4.98 6.51 12.77
N LEU A 128 4.70 5.25 12.43
CA LEU A 128 5.46 4.10 12.90
C LEU A 128 6.93 4.18 12.45
N LEU A 129 7.18 4.49 11.18
CA LEU A 129 8.54 4.62 10.64
C LEU A 129 9.30 5.82 11.22
N SER A 130 8.60 6.84 11.69
CA SER A 130 9.20 7.99 12.40
C SER A 130 9.32 7.77 13.91
N GLY A 131 8.99 6.57 14.43
CA GLY A 131 9.09 6.24 15.85
C GLY A 131 7.97 6.82 16.72
N ASN A 132 6.94 7.42 16.12
CA ASN A 132 5.81 8.03 16.84
C ASN A 132 4.73 6.98 17.20
N PHE A 133 5.10 5.96 17.97
CA PHE A 133 4.23 4.81 18.28
C PHE A 133 2.93 5.22 18.99
N ASN A 134 2.99 6.20 19.90
CA ASN A 134 1.81 6.69 20.63
C ASN A 134 0.77 7.35 19.71
N LEU A 135 1.22 7.97 18.61
CA LEU A 135 0.32 8.55 17.60
C LEU A 135 -0.16 7.50 16.60
N ALA A 136 0.68 6.51 16.27
CA ALA A 136 0.32 5.43 15.36
C ALA A 136 -0.73 4.48 15.97
N GLN A 137 -0.58 4.14 17.25
CA GLN A 137 -1.44 3.18 17.95
C GLN A 137 -2.95 3.43 17.78
N PRO A 138 -3.51 4.62 18.05
CA PRO A 138 -4.96 4.84 17.91
C PRO A 138 -5.45 4.65 16.47
N GLU A 139 -4.64 5.03 15.47
CA GLU A 139 -4.98 4.84 14.05
C GLU A 139 -5.10 3.36 13.68
N TYR A 140 -4.11 2.56 14.10
CA TYR A 140 -4.12 1.11 13.87
C TYR A 140 -5.20 0.38 14.67
N LYS A 141 -5.47 0.78 15.91
CA LYS A 141 -6.61 0.26 16.70
C LYS A 141 -7.94 0.52 15.99
N ASN A 142 -8.15 1.75 15.52
CA ASN A 142 -9.37 2.12 14.81
C ASN A 142 -9.54 1.32 13.51
N LEU A 143 -8.49 1.20 12.69
CA LEU A 143 -8.55 0.43 11.45
C LEU A 143 -8.80 -1.06 11.72
N ALA A 144 -8.13 -1.67 12.70
CA ALA A 144 -8.35 -3.07 13.07
C ALA A 144 -9.80 -3.34 13.51
N ALA A 145 -10.45 -2.39 14.18
CA ALA A 145 -11.82 -2.52 14.66
C ALA A 145 -12.88 -2.23 13.57
N ASN A 146 -12.66 -1.19 12.77
CA ASN A 146 -13.74 -0.54 12.00
C ASN A 146 -13.52 -0.50 10.49
N SER A 147 -12.36 -0.94 9.97
CA SER A 147 -12.14 -0.97 8.52
C SER A 147 -12.96 -2.07 7.86
N ASP A 148 -13.54 -1.74 6.70
CA ASP A 148 -14.28 -2.68 5.84
C ASP A 148 -13.35 -3.40 4.84
N ASP A 149 -12.16 -2.85 4.60
CA ASP A 149 -11.13 -3.45 3.77
C ASP A 149 -10.38 -4.52 4.57
N ALA A 150 -10.51 -5.78 4.14
CA ALA A 150 -9.93 -6.92 4.82
C ALA A 150 -8.39 -6.86 4.87
N LEU A 151 -7.74 -6.32 3.83
CA LEU A 151 -6.29 -6.18 3.81
C LEU A 151 -5.84 -5.10 4.81
N VAL A 152 -6.54 -3.96 4.85
CA VAL A 152 -6.26 -2.89 5.81
C VAL A 152 -6.47 -3.37 7.24
N THR A 153 -7.58 -4.05 7.52
CA THR A 153 -7.85 -4.60 8.85
C THR A 153 -6.76 -5.60 9.26
N GLY A 154 -6.42 -6.57 8.40
CA GLY A 154 -5.41 -7.58 8.71
C GLY A 154 -4.01 -7.02 8.89
N LEU A 155 -3.57 -6.12 8.00
CA LEU A 155 -2.32 -5.37 8.16
C LEU A 155 -2.31 -4.58 9.45
N SER A 156 -3.41 -3.90 9.77
CA SER A 156 -3.49 -3.05 10.94
C SER A 156 -3.32 -3.86 12.22
N SER A 157 -4.03 -4.97 12.31
CA SER A 157 -3.89 -5.93 13.41
C SER A 157 -2.47 -6.48 13.52
N TYR A 158 -1.86 -6.87 12.40
CA TYR A 158 -0.49 -7.41 12.37
C TYR A 158 0.53 -6.40 12.93
N PHE A 159 0.51 -5.15 12.45
CA PHE A 159 1.43 -4.11 12.92
C PHE A 159 1.15 -3.71 14.37
N LEU A 160 -0.13 -3.68 14.78
CA LEU A 160 -0.51 -3.37 16.14
C LEU A 160 0.11 -4.36 17.14
N GLU A 161 0.07 -5.66 16.84
CA GLU A 161 0.64 -6.70 17.70
C GLU A 161 2.17 -6.80 17.59
N ASN A 162 2.70 -6.86 16.37
CA ASN A 162 4.10 -7.21 16.15
C ASN A 162 5.06 -6.02 16.21
N SER A 163 4.57 -4.80 15.98
CA SER A 163 5.41 -3.60 15.92
C SER A 163 5.10 -2.57 17.01
N ILE A 164 3.81 -2.31 17.28
CA ILE A 164 3.39 -1.21 18.17
C ILE A 164 3.28 -1.67 19.62
N ALA A 165 2.65 -2.81 19.90
CA ALA A 165 2.37 -3.27 21.28
C ALA A 165 3.64 -3.30 22.15
N ARG A 166 4.78 -3.70 21.59
CA ARG A 166 6.08 -3.78 22.30
C ARG A 166 6.71 -2.42 22.63
N LYS A 167 6.15 -1.31 22.11
CA LYS A 167 6.71 0.05 22.19
C LYS A 167 5.83 1.03 22.95
N VAL A 168 4.64 0.59 23.38
CA VAL A 168 3.66 1.41 24.11
C VAL A 168 3.34 0.77 25.45
N LEU A 169 2.93 1.58 26.44
CA LEU A 169 2.59 1.08 27.79
C LEU A 169 1.34 0.18 27.76
N ASN A 170 0.35 0.51 26.92
CA ASN A 170 -0.93 -0.22 26.84
C ASN A 170 -0.84 -1.41 25.88
N HIS A 171 0.18 -2.27 26.07
CA HIS A 171 0.45 -3.39 25.17
C HIS A 171 -0.69 -4.43 25.14
N GLU A 172 -1.35 -4.68 26.28
CA GLU A 172 -2.47 -5.62 26.38
C GLU A 172 -3.68 -5.19 25.54
N GLU A 173 -4.02 -3.90 25.58
CA GLU A 173 -5.08 -3.35 24.74
C GLU A 173 -4.76 -3.48 23.24
N CYS A 174 -3.49 -3.33 22.87
CA CYS A 174 -3.03 -3.51 21.50
C CYS A 174 -3.19 -4.96 21.04
N ALA A 175 -2.75 -5.91 21.88
CA ALA A 175 -2.89 -7.34 21.61
C ALA A 175 -4.37 -7.76 21.51
N ALA A 176 -5.22 -7.28 22.42
CA ALA A 176 -6.66 -7.55 22.37
C ALA A 176 -7.32 -7.01 21.09
N ALA A 177 -7.01 -5.77 20.71
CA ALA A 177 -7.52 -5.17 19.47
C ALA A 177 -7.00 -5.89 18.21
N ALA A 178 -5.73 -6.30 18.20
CA ALA A 178 -5.14 -7.07 17.11
C ALA A 178 -5.81 -8.43 16.95
N LYS A 179 -6.01 -9.17 18.06
CA LYS A 179 -6.74 -10.45 18.08
C LYS A 179 -8.16 -10.31 17.56
N ASN A 180 -8.89 -9.27 17.99
CA ASN A 180 -10.25 -9.01 17.51
C ASN A 180 -10.27 -8.75 16.00
N GLY A 181 -9.38 -7.89 15.49
CA GLY A 181 -9.29 -7.60 14.05
C GLY A 181 -8.91 -8.85 13.24
N ARG A 182 -8.02 -9.69 13.77
CA ARG A 182 -7.68 -10.98 13.14
C ARG A 182 -8.86 -11.93 13.04
N GLU A 183 -9.65 -12.06 14.09
CA GLU A 183 -10.86 -12.90 14.07
C GLU A 183 -11.91 -12.34 13.08
N ARG A 184 -12.00 -11.01 12.91
CA ARG A 184 -12.82 -10.41 11.83
C ARG A 184 -12.34 -10.87 10.45
N ILE A 185 -11.03 -10.91 10.20
CA ILE A 185 -10.48 -11.38 8.91
C ILE A 185 -10.73 -12.87 8.69
N LYS A 186 -10.52 -13.70 9.71
CA LYS A 186 -10.82 -15.14 9.61
C LYS A 186 -12.29 -15.38 9.27
N LYS A 187 -13.21 -14.60 9.86
CA LYS A 187 -14.64 -14.67 9.53
C LYS A 187 -14.96 -14.17 8.13
N ALA A 188 -14.28 -13.13 7.64
CA ALA A 188 -14.56 -12.51 6.35
C ALA A 188 -13.99 -13.29 5.15
N LEU A 189 -12.77 -13.84 5.27
CA LEU A 189 -12.05 -14.47 4.16
C LEU A 189 -11.92 -16.00 4.31
N HIS A 190 -12.17 -16.56 5.50
CA HIS A 190 -12.16 -18.00 5.82
C HIS A 190 -10.83 -18.75 5.65
N SER A 191 -9.90 -18.27 4.81
CA SER A 191 -8.63 -18.96 4.51
C SER A 191 -7.58 -18.01 3.93
N HIS A 192 -6.33 -18.45 3.98
CA HIS A 192 -5.20 -17.74 3.37
C HIS A 192 -5.28 -17.65 1.84
N ASP A 193 -5.93 -18.59 1.16
CA ASP A 193 -6.08 -18.53 -0.30
C ASP A 193 -7.05 -17.42 -0.73
N HIS A 194 -8.08 -17.15 0.08
CA HIS A 194 -8.95 -16.00 -0.15
C HIS A 194 -8.23 -14.67 0.14
N TRP A 195 -7.36 -14.64 1.16
CA TRP A 195 -6.46 -13.51 1.38
C TRP A 195 -5.60 -13.24 0.14
N LYS A 196 -4.91 -14.25 -0.40
CA LYS A 196 -4.12 -14.11 -1.63
C LYS A 196 -4.95 -13.56 -2.79
N LYS A 197 -6.17 -14.05 -2.99
CA LYS A 197 -7.08 -13.53 -4.02
C LYS A 197 -7.40 -12.05 -3.83
N GLU A 198 -7.62 -11.58 -2.60
CA GLU A 198 -7.82 -10.15 -2.32
C GLU A 198 -6.58 -9.31 -2.61
N VAL A 199 -5.38 -9.83 -2.28
CA VAL A 199 -4.12 -9.17 -2.62
C VAL A 199 -3.96 -9.06 -4.15
N ASP A 200 -4.21 -10.15 -4.86
CA ASP A 200 -4.00 -10.21 -6.31
C ASP A 200 -5.00 -9.32 -7.08
N LYS A 201 -6.24 -9.17 -6.58
CA LYS A 201 -7.21 -8.19 -7.10
C LYS A 201 -6.69 -6.75 -7.10
N ARG A 202 -5.75 -6.44 -6.20
CA ARG A 202 -5.15 -5.10 -6.04
C ARG A 202 -3.68 -5.05 -6.44
N ALA A 203 -3.16 -6.09 -7.10
CA ALA A 203 -1.74 -6.17 -7.46
C ALA A 203 -1.27 -5.02 -8.37
N THR A 204 -2.18 -4.44 -9.17
CA THR A 204 -1.88 -3.30 -10.05
C THR A 204 -1.74 -1.97 -9.31
N ASP A 205 -2.19 -1.90 -8.07
CA ASP A 205 -2.02 -0.71 -7.25
C ASP A 205 -0.59 -0.68 -6.69
N ILE A 206 0.24 0.21 -7.24
CA ILE A 206 1.66 0.27 -6.88
C ILE A 206 1.90 0.45 -5.37
N TYR A 207 1.03 1.18 -4.67
CA TYR A 207 1.10 1.35 -3.21
C TYR A 207 0.80 0.05 -2.45
N ILE A 208 0.13 -0.93 -3.05
CA ILE A 208 -0.03 -2.29 -2.51
C ILE A 208 1.21 -3.12 -2.83
N ALA A 209 1.70 -3.04 -4.07
CA ALA A 209 2.89 -3.77 -4.50
C ALA A 209 4.13 -3.46 -3.64
N ILE A 210 4.32 -2.18 -3.29
CA ILE A 210 5.44 -1.70 -2.46
C ILE A 210 5.47 -2.37 -1.08
N ILE A 211 4.31 -2.59 -0.46
CA ILE A 211 4.19 -3.20 0.88
C ILE A 211 3.78 -4.67 0.84
N ARG A 212 3.83 -5.31 -0.34
CA ARG A 212 3.33 -6.68 -0.55
C ARG A 212 3.95 -7.69 0.40
N LYS A 213 5.23 -7.51 0.76
CA LYS A 213 5.91 -8.31 1.78
C LYS A 213 5.13 -8.33 3.10
N TYR A 214 4.80 -7.15 3.63
CA TYR A 214 4.06 -7.02 4.90
C TYR A 214 2.63 -7.53 4.80
N ILE A 215 1.98 -7.38 3.65
CA ILE A 215 0.65 -7.94 3.40
C ILE A 215 0.71 -9.48 3.46
N ASN A 216 1.72 -10.09 2.86
CA ASN A 216 1.88 -11.53 2.89
C ASN A 216 2.21 -12.03 4.31
N GLU A 217 3.10 -11.35 5.03
CA GLU A 217 3.40 -11.66 6.44
C GLU A 217 2.15 -11.56 7.32
N ALA A 218 1.35 -10.50 7.15
CA ALA A 218 0.09 -10.35 7.86
C ALA A 218 -0.89 -11.48 7.53
N GLY A 219 -0.99 -11.90 6.26
CA GLY A 219 -1.81 -13.05 5.87
C GLY A 219 -1.37 -14.35 6.54
N LEU A 220 -0.06 -14.62 6.58
CA LEU A 220 0.48 -15.79 7.28
C LEU A 220 0.18 -15.72 8.78
N TRP A 221 0.39 -14.57 9.41
CA TRP A 221 0.08 -14.36 10.82
C TRP A 221 -1.41 -14.55 11.11
N VAL A 222 -2.31 -14.03 10.26
CA VAL A 222 -3.76 -14.19 10.44
C VAL A 222 -4.15 -15.68 10.44
N PHE A 223 -3.64 -16.48 9.51
CA PHE A 223 -4.15 -17.83 9.24
C PHE A 223 -3.28 -18.99 9.74
N TYR A 224 -2.01 -18.78 10.09
CA TYR A 224 -1.05 -19.88 10.33
C TYR A 224 -0.18 -19.73 11.60
N GLU A 225 -0.75 -19.42 12.76
CA GLU A 225 0.07 -19.30 13.99
C GLU A 225 0.42 -20.62 14.69
N ASN A 226 -0.15 -21.77 14.33
CA ASN A 226 0.00 -22.98 15.16
C ASN A 226 1.05 -24.00 14.70
N GLN A 227 1.82 -23.76 13.64
CA GLN A 227 2.81 -24.75 13.16
C GLN A 227 4.22 -24.54 13.67
N ASN A 228 4.57 -23.36 14.17
CA ASN A 228 5.95 -23.08 14.60
C ASN A 228 6.18 -23.32 16.10
N THR A 229 5.14 -23.28 16.94
CA THR A 229 5.27 -23.57 18.38
C THR A 229 5.32 -25.08 18.65
N ALA A 230 4.53 -25.88 17.92
CA ALA A 230 4.53 -27.34 18.07
C ALA A 230 5.84 -28.01 17.60
N ALA A 231 6.49 -27.48 16.56
CA ALA A 231 7.80 -27.98 16.10
C ALA A 231 8.93 -27.66 17.10
N ILE A 232 8.82 -26.55 17.84
CA ILE A 232 9.76 -26.19 18.90
C ILE A 232 9.50 -27.03 20.16
N GLU A 233 8.24 -27.28 20.53
CA GLU A 233 7.92 -28.15 21.68
C GLU A 233 8.27 -29.64 21.43
N LEU A 234 8.09 -30.15 20.20
CA LEU A 234 8.52 -31.51 19.83
C LEU A 234 10.05 -31.65 19.76
N SER A 235 10.78 -30.62 19.31
CA SER A 235 12.25 -30.65 19.31
C SER A 235 12.86 -30.47 20.70
N VAL A 236 12.15 -29.81 21.63
CA VAL A 236 12.55 -29.64 23.03
C VAL A 236 12.17 -30.85 23.90
N SER A 237 11.08 -31.56 23.60
CA SER A 237 10.73 -32.80 24.34
C SER A 237 11.65 -33.98 23.95
N ASP A 238 12.09 -34.06 22.69
CA ASP A 238 13.04 -35.07 22.23
C ASP A 238 14.47 -34.85 22.78
N THR A 239 14.80 -33.64 23.27
CA THR A 239 16.12 -33.36 23.87
C THR A 239 16.20 -33.66 25.38
N HIS A 240 15.08 -33.92 26.06
CA HIS A 240 15.05 -34.11 27.52
C HIS A 240 14.91 -35.55 28.02
N LEU A 241 14.80 -36.55 27.13
CA LEU A 241 14.83 -37.98 27.51
C LEU A 241 16.18 -38.68 27.24
N GLY A 242 17.21 -37.92 26.87
CA GLY A 242 18.51 -38.46 26.46
C GLY A 242 19.67 -38.31 27.46
N LYS A 243 19.46 -37.81 28.68
CA LYS A 243 20.50 -37.77 29.73
C LYS A 243 19.89 -37.84 31.14
N ILE A 244 19.96 -39.06 31.71
CA ILE A 244 20.22 -39.51 33.09
C ILE A 244 19.35 -40.72 33.37
#